data_AF-A7SSH5-F1
#
_entry.id   AF-A7SSH5-F1
#
_cell.length_a   1.000
_cell.length_b   1.000
_cell.length_c   1.000
_cell.angle_alpha   90.00
_cell.angle_beta   90.00
_cell.angle_gamma   90.00
#
_symmetry.space_group_name_H-M   'P 1'
#
loop_
_entity.id
_entity.type
_entity.pdbx_description
1 polymer ?
#
loop_
_entity_poly.entity_id
_entity_poly.type
_entity_poly.pdbx_seq_one_letter_code
_entity_poly.pdbx_strand_id
1 'polypeptide(L)'
;MEDRDPSNINDHVKVFYQDVFAEPEGNHSIDGVWRASFSTFVNTKYCCYRLLTAIFGVPTAILCGCYFACLSFDYIWCIMPCLRAYVIQLQFLGKIFSLLIKTFCDPFFESFGRVFSGIRHVKIKTTNNALVSA
;
A
#
# COMPACT_ATOMS: atom_id res chain seq x y z
N MET A 1 22.50 -15.22 5.59
CA MET A 1 22.26 -15.09 4.14
C MET A 1 21.48 -16.31 3.75
N GLU A 2 20.21 -16.14 3.42
CA GLU A 2 19.37 -17.22 2.87
C GLU A 2 19.92 -17.64 1.52
N ASP A 3 19.89 -18.93 1.24
CA ASP A 3 20.31 -19.47 -0.06
C ASP A 3 19.36 -18.94 -1.14
N ARG A 4 19.90 -18.11 -2.05
CA ARG A 4 19.10 -17.48 -3.12
C ARG A 4 18.70 -18.47 -4.22
N ASP A 5 19.19 -19.70 -4.18
CA ASP A 5 18.84 -20.76 -5.13
C ASP A 5 18.65 -22.12 -4.42
N PRO A 6 17.52 -22.31 -3.70
CA PRO A 6 17.25 -23.55 -2.96
C PRO A 6 17.05 -24.78 -3.86
N SER A 7 16.84 -24.58 -5.16
CA SER A 7 16.66 -25.67 -6.14
C SER A 7 17.90 -25.94 -7.00
N ASN A 8 18.98 -25.19 -6.76
CA ASN A 8 20.26 -25.30 -7.46
C ASN A 8 20.13 -25.37 -9.00
N ILE A 9 19.19 -24.61 -9.56
CA ILE A 9 18.89 -24.60 -10.99
C ILE A 9 19.87 -23.71 -11.77
N ASN A 10 20.53 -22.75 -11.10
CA ASN A 10 21.46 -21.81 -11.71
C ASN A 10 22.92 -22.14 -11.38
N ASP A 11 23.26 -23.41 -11.16
CA ASP A 11 24.64 -23.80 -10.83
C ASP A 11 25.62 -23.42 -11.94
N HIS A 12 25.18 -23.48 -13.20
CA HIS A 12 25.93 -23.07 -14.39
C HIS A 12 26.28 -21.57 -14.46
N VAL A 13 25.63 -20.72 -13.66
CA VAL A 13 25.89 -19.26 -13.60
C VAL A 13 26.84 -18.91 -12.44
N LYS A 14 27.11 -19.85 -11.53
CA LYS A 14 28.03 -19.64 -10.41
C LYS A 14 29.47 -19.77 -10.92
N VAL A 15 30.03 -18.65 -11.35
CA VAL A 15 31.45 -18.58 -11.71
C VAL A 15 32.28 -18.58 -10.42
N PHE A 16 32.98 -19.68 -10.13
CA PHE A 16 33.87 -19.74 -8.98
C PHE A 16 35.18 -19.00 -9.28
N TYR A 17 35.84 -18.46 -8.24
CA TYR A 17 37.15 -17.81 -8.39
C TYR A 17 38.17 -18.76 -9.05
N GLN A 18 38.05 -20.05 -8.78
CA GLN A 18 38.83 -21.13 -9.38
C GLN A 18 38.64 -21.19 -10.91
N ASP A 19 37.42 -21.04 -11.43
CA ASP A 19 37.16 -21.13 -12.87
C ASP A 19 37.73 -19.96 -13.69
N VAL A 20 38.01 -18.83 -13.03
CA VAL A 20 38.56 -17.62 -13.67
C VAL A 20 40.08 -17.56 -13.57
N PHE A 21 40.66 -18.13 -12.51
CA PHE A 21 42.08 -17.93 -12.16
C PHE A 21 42.88 -19.22 -11.92
N ALA A 22 42.31 -20.42 -12.04
CA ALA A 22 43.06 -21.66 -11.81
C ALA A 22 44.02 -22.00 -12.95
N GLU A 23 45.25 -22.33 -12.58
CA GLU A 23 46.19 -23.07 -13.43
C GLU A 23 45.88 -24.58 -13.36
N PRO A 24 46.21 -25.39 -14.39
CA PRO A 24 45.98 -26.84 -14.38
C PRO A 24 46.74 -27.54 -13.24
N GLU A 25 46.14 -28.58 -12.65
CA GLU A 25 46.52 -29.25 -11.37
C GLU A 25 47.91 -29.93 -11.32
N GLY A 26 48.87 -29.56 -12.17
CA GLY A 26 50.20 -30.19 -12.28
C GLY A 26 51.39 -29.39 -11.75
N ASN A 27 51.27 -28.09 -11.44
CA ASN A 27 52.44 -27.25 -11.11
C ASN A 27 52.14 -26.14 -10.07
N HIS A 28 51.55 -26.50 -8.92
CA HIS A 28 51.30 -25.56 -7.83
C HIS A 28 52.60 -25.19 -7.09
N SER A 29 53.15 -24.00 -7.35
CA SER A 29 54.22 -23.42 -6.52
C SER A 29 53.59 -22.54 -5.44
N ILE A 30 53.50 -23.05 -4.21
CA ILE A 30 53.13 -22.37 -2.95
C ILE A 30 51.60 -22.25 -2.69
N ASP A 31 51.03 -23.23 -1.98
CA ASP A 31 49.64 -23.26 -1.47
C ASP A 31 49.19 -22.01 -0.69
N GLY A 32 50.14 -21.30 -0.07
CA GLY A 32 49.88 -20.09 0.72
C GLY A 32 49.41 -18.91 -0.12
N VAL A 33 49.95 -18.75 -1.34
CA VAL A 33 49.59 -17.62 -2.24
C VAL A 33 48.17 -17.78 -2.75
N TRP A 34 47.76 -19.01 -3.07
CA TRP A 34 46.42 -19.32 -3.53
C TRP A 34 45.35 -19.00 -2.48
N ARG A 35 45.54 -19.45 -1.23
CA ARG A 35 44.62 -19.16 -0.12
C ARG A 35 44.58 -17.67 0.23
N ALA A 36 45.72 -16.99 0.22
CA ALA A 36 45.80 -15.55 0.49
C ALA A 36 45.06 -14.73 -0.59
N SER A 37 45.19 -15.12 -1.87
CA SER A 37 44.56 -14.44 -3.00
C SER A 37 43.04 -14.62 -2.98
N PHE A 38 42.57 -15.84 -2.72
CA PHE A 38 41.15 -16.13 -2.54
C PHE A 38 40.53 -15.33 -1.38
N SER A 39 41.21 -15.30 -0.23
CA SER A 39 40.74 -14.53 0.94
C SER A 39 40.69 -13.02 0.67
N THR A 40 41.72 -12.46 0.03
CA THR A 40 41.78 -11.04 -0.30
C THR A 40 40.70 -10.65 -1.31
N PHE A 41 40.40 -11.50 -2.28
CA PHE A 41 39.34 -11.28 -3.27
C PHE A 41 37.94 -11.24 -2.64
N VAL A 42 37.63 -12.20 -1.77
CA VAL A 42 36.34 -12.27 -1.06
C VAL A 42 36.18 -11.07 -0.13
N ASN A 43 37.21 -10.72 0.65
CA ASN A 43 37.18 -9.55 1.53
C ASN A 43 37.04 -8.24 0.75
N THR A 44 37.71 -8.11 -0.39
CA THR A 44 37.64 -6.89 -1.22
C THR A 44 36.23 -6.72 -1.80
N LYS A 45 35.60 -7.78 -2.32
CA LYS A 45 34.20 -7.72 -2.79
C LYS A 45 33.24 -7.31 -1.68
N TYR A 46 33.39 -7.88 -0.50
CA TYR A 46 32.53 -7.56 0.64
C TYR A 46 32.74 -6.13 1.15
N CYS A 47 33.99 -5.66 1.20
CA CYS A 47 34.35 -4.29 1.56
C CYS A 47 33.79 -3.27 0.55
N CYS A 48 33.98 -3.50 -0.75
CA CYS A 48 33.44 -2.63 -1.80
C CYS A 48 31.91 -2.57 -1.75
N TYR A 49 31.22 -3.70 -1.55
CA TYR A 49 29.77 -3.70 -1.40
C TYR A 49 29.31 -2.88 -0.18
N ARG A 50 29.97 -3.07 0.97
CA ARG A 50 29.71 -2.29 2.20
C ARG A 50 29.98 -0.80 2.03
N LEU A 51 31.08 -0.44 1.37
CA LEU A 51 31.43 0.96 1.13
C LEU A 51 30.44 1.62 0.17
N LEU A 52 30.06 0.95 -0.91
CA LEU A 52 29.06 1.48 -1.85
C LEU A 52 27.70 1.65 -1.18
N THR A 53 27.23 0.67 -0.41
CA THR A 53 25.95 0.84 0.32
C THR A 53 26.04 1.90 1.41
N ALA A 54 27.18 2.10 2.06
CA ALA A 54 27.34 3.20 3.02
C ALA A 54 27.37 4.57 2.32
N ILE A 55 28.11 4.69 1.23
CA ILE A 55 28.26 5.95 0.47
C ILE A 55 26.95 6.35 -0.20
N PHE A 56 26.15 5.41 -0.72
CA PHE A 56 24.88 5.74 -1.36
C PHE A 56 23.68 5.65 -0.40
N GLY A 57 23.69 4.71 0.54
CA GLY A 57 22.59 4.49 1.47
C GLY A 57 22.46 5.60 2.52
N VAL A 58 23.58 6.07 3.09
CA VAL A 58 23.58 7.16 4.08
C VAL A 58 23.04 8.47 3.50
N PRO A 59 23.51 8.99 2.34
CA PRO A 59 22.94 10.22 1.79
C PRO A 59 21.50 10.02 1.33
N THR A 60 21.11 8.86 0.79
CA THR A 60 19.70 8.59 0.48
C THR A 60 18.82 8.64 1.71
N ALA A 61 19.26 8.08 2.85
CA ALA A 61 18.51 8.15 4.11
C ALA A 61 18.37 9.59 4.62
N ILE A 62 19.44 10.39 4.53
CA ILE A 62 19.42 11.81 4.92
C ILE A 62 18.48 12.60 4.02
N LEU A 63 18.57 12.45 2.70
CA LEU A 63 17.69 13.12 1.74
C LEU A 63 16.22 12.75 1.96
N CYS A 64 15.94 11.48 2.22
CA CYS A 64 14.61 10.99 2.55
C CYS A 64 14.08 11.63 3.84
N GLY A 65 14.90 11.68 4.90
CA GLY A 65 14.55 12.32 6.17
C GLY A 65 14.26 13.81 6.01
N CYS A 66 15.11 14.54 5.28
CA CYS A 66 14.90 15.96 4.97
C CYS A 66 13.59 16.18 4.18
N TYR A 67 13.32 15.32 3.19
CA TYR A 67 12.09 15.37 2.40
C TYR A 67 10.84 15.17 3.27
N PHE A 68 10.84 14.16 4.14
CA PHE A 68 9.76 13.92 5.08
C PHE A 68 9.57 15.06 6.08
N ALA A 69 10.65 15.71 6.52
CA ALA A 69 10.56 16.88 7.39
C ALA A 69 9.88 18.07 6.69
N CYS A 70 10.28 18.37 5.45
CA CYS A 70 9.65 19.43 4.65
C CYS A 70 8.17 19.13 4.38
N LEU A 71 7.83 17.90 3.99
CA LEU A 71 6.44 17.48 3.79
C LEU A 71 5.61 17.63 5.06
N SER A 72 6.16 17.26 6.22
CA SER A 72 5.46 17.38 7.50
C SER A 72 5.17 18.84 7.84
N PHE A 73 6.13 19.74 7.55
CA PHE A 73 5.92 21.17 7.71
C PHE A 73 4.82 21.68 6.78
N ASP A 74 4.91 21.41 5.48
CA ASP A 74 3.88 21.82 4.51
C ASP A 74 2.49 21.25 4.86
N TYR A 75 2.44 20.00 5.33
CA TYR A 75 1.18 19.38 5.72
C TYR A 75 0.48 20.11 6.86
N ILE A 76 1.21 20.48 7.91
CA ILE A 76 0.65 21.16 9.08
C ILE A 76 0.23 22.60 8.73
N TRP A 77 1.07 23.31 7.98
CA TRP A 77 0.89 24.74 7.71
C TRP A 77 0.01 25.07 6.52
N CYS A 78 0.04 24.25 5.46
CA CYS A 78 -0.69 24.51 4.23
C CYS A 78 -1.85 23.51 4.05
N ILE A 79 -1.57 22.21 4.17
CA ILE A 79 -2.57 21.18 3.81
C ILE A 79 -3.69 21.11 4.85
N MET A 80 -3.36 21.07 6.13
CA MET A 80 -4.35 20.95 7.20
C MET A 80 -5.34 22.12 7.26
N PRO A 81 -4.94 23.41 7.14
CA PRO A 81 -5.92 24.50 7.03
C PRO A 81 -6.72 24.45 5.74
N CYS A 82 -6.11 24.11 4.59
CA CYS A 82 -6.83 23.93 3.33
C CYS A 82 -7.86 22.81 3.41
N LEU A 83 -7.53 21.68 4.02
CA LEU A 83 -8.43 20.56 4.21
C LEU A 83 -9.60 20.96 5.12
N ARG A 84 -9.33 21.67 6.23
CA ARG A 84 -10.39 22.19 7.09
C ARG A 84 -11.30 23.17 6.34
N ALA A 85 -10.73 24.07 5.54
CA ALA A 85 -11.52 24.99 4.71
C ALA A 85 -12.39 24.23 3.71
N TYR A 86 -11.84 23.21 3.04
CA TYR A 86 -12.57 22.39 2.08
C TYR A 86 -13.73 21.61 2.74
N VAL A 87 -13.51 21.06 3.95
CA VAL A 87 -14.57 20.40 4.72
C VAL A 87 -15.70 21.38 5.05
N ILE A 88 -15.39 22.62 5.43
CA ILE A 88 -16.42 23.65 5.68
C ILE A 88 -17.22 23.93 4.40
N GLN A 89 -16.56 24.04 3.24
CA GLN A 89 -17.24 24.25 1.96
C GLN A 89 -18.14 23.07 1.57
N LEU A 90 -17.65 21.84 1.74
CA LEU A 90 -18.45 20.64 1.52
C LEU A 90 -19.67 20.57 2.45
N GLN A 91 -19.51 20.96 3.72
CA GLN A 91 -20.62 21.01 4.68
C GLN A 91 -21.69 22.03 4.27
N PHE A 92 -21.29 23.16 3.67
CA PHE A 92 -22.22 24.14 3.13
C PHE A 92 -22.93 23.60 1.88
N LEU A 93 -22.18 23.03 0.94
CA LEU A 93 -22.73 22.45 -0.29
C LEU A 93 -23.68 21.28 0.02
N GLY A 94 -23.35 20.43 0.99
CA GLY A 94 -24.20 19.33 1.45
C GLY A 94 -25.53 19.82 2.03
N LYS A 95 -25.54 20.95 2.75
CA LYS A 95 -26.79 21.57 3.23
C LYS A 95 -27.66 22.08 2.09
N ILE A 96 -27.06 22.77 1.12
CA ILE A 96 -27.78 23.24 -0.08
C ILE A 96 -28.36 22.05 -0.85
N PHE A 97 -27.57 21.01 -1.06
CA PHE A 97 -28.00 19.81 -1.76
C PHE A 97 -29.14 19.10 -1.03
N SER A 98 -29.06 18.97 0.30
CA SER A 98 -30.13 18.41 1.12
C SER A 98 -31.42 19.25 1.03
N LEU A 99 -31.32 20.58 1.05
CA LEU A 99 -32.45 21.48 0.86
C LEU A 99 -33.08 21.34 -0.53
N LEU A 100 -32.27 21.20 -1.58
CA LEU A 100 -32.76 20.97 -2.94
C LEU A 100 -33.53 19.66 -3.04
N ILE A 101 -32.98 18.56 -2.51
CA ILE A 101 -33.69 17.27 -2.47
C ILE A 101 -34.98 17.39 -1.68
N LYS A 102 -34.96 18.03 -0.50
CA LYS A 102 -36.16 18.24 0.30
C LYS A 102 -37.22 19.07 -0.42
N THR A 103 -36.81 20.09 -1.16
CA THR A 103 -37.78 21.00 -1.81
C THR A 103 -38.31 20.42 -3.12
N PHE A 104 -37.50 19.67 -3.87
CA PHE A 104 -37.90 19.10 -5.15
C PHE A 104 -38.33 17.64 -5.03
N CYS A 105 -37.51 16.78 -4.44
CA CYS A 105 -37.79 15.34 -4.40
C CYS A 105 -38.93 15.01 -3.44
N ASP A 106 -39.07 15.65 -2.26
CA ASP A 106 -40.20 15.34 -1.36
C ASP A 106 -41.57 15.55 -2.02
N PRO A 107 -41.90 16.71 -2.66
CA PRO A 107 -43.20 16.86 -3.30
C PRO A 107 -43.37 15.95 -4.53
N PHE A 108 -42.29 15.65 -5.26
CA PHE A 108 -42.34 14.69 -6.36
C PHE A 108 -42.66 13.28 -5.86
N PHE A 109 -41.95 12.79 -4.85
CA PHE A 109 -42.17 11.46 -4.28
C PHE A 109 -43.50 11.35 -3.53
N GLU A 110 -43.95 12.40 -2.85
CA GLU A 110 -45.29 12.49 -2.27
C GLU A 110 -46.37 12.39 -3.35
N SER A 111 -46.19 13.10 -4.48
CA SER A 111 -47.13 13.05 -5.60
C SER A 111 -47.15 11.67 -6.26
N PHE A 112 -45.99 11.06 -6.50
CA PHE A 112 -45.90 9.68 -6.98
C PHE A 112 -46.54 8.69 -5.99
N GLY A 113 -46.30 8.85 -4.69
CA GLY A 113 -46.93 8.05 -3.64
C GLY A 113 -48.45 8.14 -3.66
N ARG A 114 -49.02 9.32 -3.93
CA ARG A 114 -50.47 9.52 -4.09
C ARG A 114 -51.04 8.84 -5.33
N VAL A 115 -50.30 8.80 -6.44
CA VAL A 115 -50.70 8.06 -7.65
C VAL A 115 -50.78 6.55 -7.37
N PHE A 116 -49.85 6.01 -6.58
CA PHE A 116 -49.86 4.59 -6.18
C PHE A 116 -50.74 4.27 -4.96
N SER A 117 -51.13 5.28 -4.16
CA SER A 117 -52.03 5.17 -3.01
C SER A 117 -53.46 4.72 -3.34
N GLY A 118 -53.85 4.69 -4.63
CA GLY A 118 -55.15 4.19 -5.06
C GLY A 118 -55.37 2.69 -4.77
N ILE A 119 -54.30 1.94 -4.50
CA ILE A 119 -54.38 0.50 -4.20
C ILE A 119 -54.51 0.31 -2.68
N ARG A 120 -55.72 0.52 -2.16
CA ARG A 120 -56.05 0.27 -0.75
C ARG A 120 -56.41 -1.20 -0.56
N HIS A 121 -55.48 -2.00 -0.03
CA HIS A 121 -55.80 -3.35 0.44
C HIS A 121 -56.72 -3.26 1.67
N VAL A 122 -57.99 -3.59 1.50
CA VAL A 122 -58.95 -3.73 2.61
C VAL A 122 -58.54 -4.96 3.42
N LYS A 123 -58.03 -4.74 4.64
CA LYS A 123 -57.92 -5.83 5.62
C LYS A 123 -59.32 -6.13 6.16
N ILE A 124 -59.96 -7.17 5.63
CA ILE A 124 -61.19 -7.72 6.19
C ILE A 124 -60.87 -8.21 7.61
N LYS A 125 -61.37 -7.53 8.64
CA LYS A 125 -61.41 -8.09 9.99
C LYS A 125 -62.55 -9.11 9.99
N THR A 126 -62.19 -10.40 9.94
CA THR A 126 -63.13 -11.50 10.17
C THR A 126 -63.77 -11.34 11.53
N THR A 127 -65.04 -10.96 11.55
CA THR A 127 -65.92 -10.92 12.73
C THR A 127 -66.10 -12.33 13.27
N ASN A 128 -65.22 -12.78 14.16
CA ASN A 128 -65.46 -13.92 15.05
C ASN A 128 -66.05 -13.43 16.38
N ASN A 129 -67.22 -12.82 16.32
CA ASN A 129 -68.08 -12.55 17.49
C ASN A 129 -69.43 -13.31 17.40
N ALA A 130 -69.48 -14.39 16.62
CA ALA A 130 -70.57 -15.37 16.65
C ALA A 130 -70.40 -16.43 17.77
N LEU A 131 -69.60 -16.14 18.80
CA LEU A 131 -69.52 -16.90 20.06
C LEU A 131 -69.92 -15.99 21.25
N VAL A 132 -70.92 -15.13 21.04
CA VAL A 132 -71.68 -14.56 22.14
C VAL A 132 -72.91 -15.46 22.33
N SER A 133 -72.92 -16.14 23.48
CA SER A 133 -74.08 -16.75 24.16
C SER A 133 -74.84 -17.85 23.42
N ALA A 134 -74.30 -19.07 23.48
CA ALA A 134 -75.10 -20.28 23.71
C ALA A 134 -74.90 -20.70 25.18
#